data_AF-A0A0G0XF01-F1
#
_entry.id   AF-A0A0G0XF01-F1
#
_cell.length_a   1.000
_cell.length_b   1.000
_cell.length_c   1.000
_cell.angle_alpha   90.00
_cell.angle_beta   90.00
_cell.angle_gamma   90.00
#
_symmetry.space_group_name_H-M   'P 1'
#
loop_
_entity.id
_entity.type
_entity.pdbx_description
1 polymer ?
#
loop_
_entity_poly.entity_id
_entity_poly.type
_entity_poly.pdbx_seq_one_letter_code
_entity_poly.pdbx_strand_id
1 'polypeptide(L)'
;MINLPYTRIASLTVALADKLTLVDYLVNQKQDKYFNVSSNLPLGQSNGYEYLFRWRGMLPDRSNRGHLYTVIDLPTTDKGNLVVTSGSIGLIRR
;
A
#
# COMPACT_ATOMS: atom_id res chain seq x y z
N MET A 1 -26.49 -3.89 -31.74
CA MET A 1 -25.23 -3.50 -31.06
C MET A 1 -25.59 -3.12 -29.63
N ILE A 2 -25.16 -3.90 -28.65
CA ILE A 2 -25.47 -3.66 -27.23
C ILE A 2 -24.42 -2.69 -26.68
N ASN A 3 -24.86 -1.50 -26.32
CA ASN A 3 -24.02 -0.50 -25.66
C ASN A 3 -23.96 -0.86 -24.18
N LEU A 4 -22.92 -1.58 -23.77
CA LEU A 4 -22.71 -1.88 -22.36
C LEU A 4 -22.29 -0.58 -21.65
N PRO A 5 -22.99 -0.16 -20.58
CA PRO A 5 -22.59 1.03 -19.84
C PRO A 5 -21.20 0.78 -19.26
N TYR A 6 -20.27 1.67 -19.56
CA TYR A 6 -18.95 1.72 -18.95
C TYR A 6 -19.17 1.97 -17.44
N THR A 7 -19.23 0.90 -16.65
CA THR A 7 -19.24 1.01 -15.20
C THR A 7 -17.89 1.62 -14.84
N ARG A 8 -17.87 2.93 -14.62
CA ARG A 8 -16.76 3.62 -13.97
C ARG A 8 -16.62 2.91 -12.62
N ILE A 9 -15.67 1.99 -12.52
CA ILE A 9 -15.14 1.60 -11.23
C ILE A 9 -14.69 2.92 -10.64
N ALA A 10 -15.41 3.41 -9.63
CA ALA A 10 -15.00 4.60 -8.93
C ALA A 10 -13.59 4.29 -8.42
N SER A 11 -12.57 4.84 -9.07
CA SER A 11 -11.21 4.79 -8.53
C SER A 11 -11.33 5.48 -7.19
N LEU A 12 -11.36 4.66 -6.13
CA LEU A 12 -11.43 5.14 -4.77
C LEU A 12 -10.20 6.05 -4.61
N THR A 13 -10.45 7.35 -4.62
CA THR A 13 -9.37 8.32 -4.56
C THR A 13 -8.97 8.37 -3.10
N VAL A 14 -8.01 7.53 -2.75
CA VAL A 14 -7.44 7.46 -1.40
C VAL A 14 -6.80 8.81 -1.10
N ALA A 15 -7.23 9.46 0.00
CA ALA A 15 -6.76 10.77 0.36
C ALA A 15 -5.25 10.73 0.65
N LEU A 16 -4.54 11.82 0.33
CA LEU A 16 -3.10 11.93 0.58
C LEU A 16 -2.78 11.72 2.06
N ALA A 17 -3.62 12.26 2.96
CA ALA A 17 -3.49 12.09 4.40
C ALA A 17 -3.50 10.61 4.81
N ASP A 18 -4.41 9.80 4.25
CA ASP A 18 -4.49 8.37 4.55
C ASP A 18 -3.23 7.63 4.08
N LYS A 19 -2.71 8.00 2.91
CA LYS A 19 -1.45 7.43 2.40
C LYS A 19 -0.27 7.79 3.28
N LEU A 20 -0.22 9.02 3.79
CA LEU A 20 0.81 9.48 4.70
C LEU A 20 0.78 8.71 6.03
N THR A 21 -0.40 8.43 6.59
CA THR A 21 -0.55 7.60 7.80
C THR A 21 0.16 6.24 7.67
N LEU A 22 -0.04 5.54 6.53
CA LEU A 22 0.61 4.26 6.27
C LEU A 22 2.14 4.38 6.15
N VAL A 23 2.59 5.39 5.41
CA VAL A 23 4.02 5.65 5.18
C VAL A 23 4.71 5.98 6.48
N ASP A 24 4.10 6.81 7.32
CA ASP A 24 4.64 7.23 8.62
C ASP A 24 4.78 6.05 9.57
N TYR A 25 3.80 5.15 9.58
CA TYR A 25 3.91 3.93 10.36
C TYR A 25 5.11 3.08 9.93
N LEU A 26 5.29 2.87 8.62
CA LEU A 26 6.37 2.03 8.09
C LEU A 26 7.75 2.65 8.31
N VAL A 27 7.89 3.96 8.07
CA VAL A 27 9.14 4.71 8.26
C VAL A 27 9.60 4.70 9.71
N ASN A 28 8.66 4.72 10.67
CA ASN A 28 8.96 4.67 12.09
C ASN A 28 9.17 3.24 12.63
N GLN A 29 8.99 2.20 11.80
CA GLN A 29 9.07 0.83 12.27
C GLN A 29 10.53 0.39 12.46
N LYS A 30 10.89 -0.01 13.69
CA LYS A 30 12.28 -0.30 14.07
C LYS A 30 12.73 -1.71 13.73
N GLN A 31 11.81 -2.67 13.69
CA GLN A 31 12.11 -4.08 13.47
C GLN A 31 12.32 -4.42 11.98
N ASP A 32 11.67 -3.68 11.08
CA ASP A 32 11.57 -4.04 9.66
C ASP A 32 11.91 -2.83 8.77
N LYS A 33 13.11 -2.25 8.95
CA LYS A 33 13.56 -1.03 8.23
C LYS A 33 13.50 -1.12 6.70
N TYR A 34 13.50 -2.33 6.15
CA TYR A 34 13.40 -2.61 4.73
C TYR A 34 11.93 -2.88 4.38
N PHE A 35 11.09 -1.85 4.43
CA PHE A 35 9.70 -1.97 4.03
C PHE A 35 9.62 -2.07 2.50
N ASN A 36 9.12 -3.21 2.03
CA ASN A 36 8.91 -3.46 0.61
C ASN A 36 7.40 -3.46 0.35
N VAL A 37 6.86 -2.28 0.02
CA VAL A 37 5.41 -2.05 -0.08
C VAL A 37 4.93 -2.47 -1.47
N SER A 38 4.90 -3.76 -1.79
CA SER A 38 4.38 -4.24 -3.09
C SER A 38 4.24 -5.75 -3.13
N SER A 39 3.26 -6.32 -2.43
CA SER A 39 3.03 -7.78 -2.49
C SER A 39 2.09 -8.23 -3.62
N ASN A 40 1.34 -7.31 -4.25
CA ASN A 40 0.35 -7.64 -5.28
C ASN A 40 0.69 -7.13 -6.68
N LEU A 41 1.85 -6.47 -6.86
CA LEU A 41 2.24 -5.96 -8.16
C LEU A 41 3.42 -6.76 -8.72
N PRO A 42 3.47 -6.99 -10.05
CA PRO A 42 4.63 -7.59 -10.70
C PRO A 42 5.93 -6.85 -10.38
N LEU A 43 7.06 -7.55 -10.51
CA LEU A 43 8.39 -6.95 -10.36
C LEU A 43 8.51 -5.65 -11.17
N GLY A 44 8.97 -4.58 -10.52
CA GLY A 44 9.14 -3.26 -11.13
C GLY A 44 7.90 -2.36 -11.11
N GLN A 45 6.75 -2.84 -10.61
CA GLN A 45 5.57 -2.00 -10.42
C GLN A 45 5.48 -1.44 -8.98
N SER A 46 4.99 -0.22 -8.87
CA SER A 46 4.78 0.48 -7.60
C SER A 46 3.29 0.74 -7.41
N ASN A 47 2.79 0.52 -6.20
CA ASN A 47 1.45 0.91 -5.75
C ASN A 47 1.28 2.44 -5.59
N GLY A 48 2.25 3.21 -6.09
CA GLY A 48 2.22 4.66 -6.08
C GLY A 48 2.60 5.27 -4.73
N TYR A 49 3.14 4.50 -3.78
CA TYR A 49 3.60 5.03 -2.48
C TYR A 49 5.08 5.43 -2.49
N GLU A 50 5.83 5.07 -3.54
CA GLU A 50 7.28 5.31 -3.60
C GLU A 50 7.65 6.78 -3.43
N TYR A 51 6.89 7.70 -4.03
CA TYR A 51 7.16 9.13 -3.90
C TYR A 51 7.00 9.64 -2.45
N LEU A 52 6.13 9.02 -1.65
CA LEU A 52 5.89 9.39 -0.25
C LEU A 52 7.03 8.93 0.65
N PHE A 53 7.53 7.71 0.42
CA PHE A 53 8.74 7.25 1.11
C PHE A 53 9.93 8.16 0.80
N ARG A 54 10.12 8.49 -0.49
CA ARG A 54 11.16 9.44 -0.93
C ARG A 54 11.00 10.80 -0.25
N TRP A 55 9.78 11.33 -0.18
CA TRP A 55 9.48 12.59 0.52
C TRP A 55 9.82 12.53 2.01
N ARG A 56 9.65 11.37 2.66
CA ARG A 56 10.08 11.11 4.05
C ARG A 56 11.59 10.87 4.20
N GLY A 57 12.37 10.98 3.13
CA GLY A 57 13.83 10.76 3.17
C GLY A 57 14.22 9.29 3.28
N MET A 58 13.31 8.36 2.97
CA MET A 58 13.61 6.93 2.93
C MET A 58 13.41 6.34 1.53
N LEU A 59 14.28 5.40 1.15
CA LEU A 59 14.12 4.63 -0.07
C LEU A 59 13.62 3.23 0.32
N PRO A 60 12.44 2.79 -0.15
CA PRO A 60 11.99 1.43 0.11
C PRO A 60 12.98 0.45 -0.53
N ASP A 61 13.28 -0.64 0.17
CA ASP A 61 14.16 -1.67 -0.34
C ASP A 61 13.50 -2.36 -1.54
N ARG A 62 14.23 -2.45 -2.65
CA ARG A 62 13.79 -3.13 -3.88
C ARG A 62 14.29 -4.56 -3.97
N SER A 63 15.00 -5.05 -2.95
CA SER A 63 15.46 -6.43 -2.91
C SER A 63 14.28 -7.40 -2.89
N ASN A 64 14.42 -8.54 -3.57
CA ASN A 64 13.38 -9.57 -3.69
C ASN A 64 13.20 -10.39 -2.39
N ARG A 65 13.49 -9.81 -1.23
CA ARG A 65 13.22 -10.39 0.08
C ARG A 65 11.73 -10.27 0.31
N GLY A 66 11.06 -11.39 0.56
CA GLY A 66 9.59 -11.48 0.64
C GLY A 66 8.96 -10.31 1.41
N HIS A 67 7.87 -9.78 0.86
CA HIS A 67 7.21 -8.58 1.35
C HIS A 67 6.54 -8.85 2.72
N LEU A 68 7.03 -8.17 3.76
CA LEU A 68 6.46 -8.27 5.11
C LEU A 68 5.14 -7.51 5.27
N TYR A 69 4.93 -6.45 4.49
CA TYR A 69 3.76 -5.58 4.60
C TYR A 69 3.01 -5.48 3.27
N THR A 70 1.69 -5.49 3.36
CA THR A 70 0.80 -5.32 2.20
C THR A 70 -0.19 -4.20 2.47
N VAL A 71 -0.27 -3.24 1.55
CA VAL A 71 -1.36 -2.26 1.54
C VAL A 71 -2.58 -2.92 0.91
N ILE A 72 -3.72 -2.77 1.56
CA ILE A 72 -5.00 -3.34 1.18
C ILE A 72 -6.08 -2.26 1.16
N ASP A 73 -7.11 -2.45 0.35
CA ASP A 73 -8.35 -1.69 0.45
C ASP A 73 -9.25 -2.30 1.53
N LEU A 74 -10.02 -1.45 2.22
CA LEU A 74 -10.99 -1.84 3.22
C LEU A 74 -12.42 -1.68 2.68
N PRO A 75 -13.35 -2.59 3.04
CA PRO A 75 -13.14 -3.78 3.86
C PRO A 75 -12.34 -4.88 3.10
N THR A 76 -11.57 -5.67 3.84
CA THR A 76 -10.71 -6.74 3.29
C THR A 76 -11.14 -8.14 3.74
N THR A 77 -10.80 -9.15 2.95
CA THR A 77 -10.88 -10.58 3.35
C THR A 77 -9.51 -11.20 3.58
N ASP A 78 -8.43 -10.42 3.51
CA ASP A 78 -7.07 -10.93 3.74
C ASP A 78 -6.91 -11.36 5.21
N LYS A 79 -6.19 -12.46 5.44
CA LYS A 79 -5.98 -13.07 6.77
C LYS A 79 -4.73 -12.57 7.48
N GLY A 80 -3.95 -11.68 6.85
CA GLY A 80 -2.79 -11.05 7.47
C GLY A 80 -3.16 -10.26 8.73
N ASN A 81 -2.17 -10.01 9.60
CA ASN A 81 -2.38 -9.21 10.80
C ASN A 81 -2.52 -7.73 10.41
N LEU A 82 -3.72 -7.18 10.56
CA LEU A 82 -3.97 -5.75 10.31
C LEU A 82 -3.25 -4.91 11.37
N VAL A 83 -2.28 -4.09 10.93
CA VAL A 83 -1.43 -3.29 11.82
C VAL A 83 -1.72 -1.79 11.76
N VAL A 84 -2.29 -1.30 10.66
CA VAL A 84 -2.71 0.11 10.49
C VAL A 84 -3.97 0.20 9.63
N THR A 85 -4.83 1.17 9.92
CA THR A 85 -5.98 1.56 9.08
C THR A 85 -6.05 3.07 8.96
N SER A 86 -6.44 3.57 7.79
CA SER A 86 -6.75 4.99 7.56
C SER A 86 -7.74 5.11 6.41
N GLY A 87 -8.89 5.72 6.64
CA GLY A 87 -9.93 5.85 5.63
C GLY A 87 -10.33 4.48 5.04
N SER A 88 -10.18 4.34 3.72
CA SER A 88 -10.53 3.13 2.96
C SER A 88 -9.35 2.18 2.75
N ILE A 89 -8.21 2.38 3.41
CA ILE A 89 -7.01 1.57 3.23
C ILE A 89 -6.49 1.03 4.56
N GLY A 90 -5.77 -0.08 4.49
CA GLY A 90 -5.10 -0.70 5.63
C GLY A 90 -3.73 -1.26 5.27
N LEU A 91 -2.96 -1.58 6.31
CA LEU A 91 -1.70 -2.30 6.22
C LEU A 91 -1.82 -3.62 6.96
N ILE A 92 -1.54 -4.72 6.28
CA ILE A 92 -1.39 -6.02 6.91
C ILE A 92 0.08 -6.41 6.96
N ARG A 93 0.48 -7.10 8.04
CA ARG A 93 1.77 -7.78 8.15
C ARG A 93 1.58 -9.27 7.86
N ARG A 94 2.37 -9.82 6.95
CA ARG A 94 2.38 -11.26 6.60
C ARG A 94 3.35 -12.06 7.47
#